data_AF-A0A933VNC9-F1
#
_entry.id   AF-A0A933VNC9-F1
#
_cell.length_a   1.000
_cell.length_b   1.000
_cell.length_c   1.000
_cell.angle_alpha   90.00
_cell.angle_beta   90.00
_cell.angle_gamma   90.00
#
_symmetry.space_group_name_H-M   'P 1'
#
loop_
_entity.id
_entity.type
_entity.pdbx_description
1 polymer ?
#
loop_
_entity_poly.entity_id
_entity_poly.type
_entity_poly.pdbx_seq_one_letter_code
_entity_poly.pdbx_strand_id
1 'polypeptide(L)'
;MKKYSGWLFDLYEHPTKGVVLWLVGEDGKRSSFYQDFETVFYARGPVEKLHDLGIFIRGKYSKEIVRLERVTDKEDLFDGPQDVMGIGFSKIRLFKKLFREVHESFSDLIFYDVDVPLTVRYAAAHNV
;
A
#
# COMPACT_ATOMS: atom_id res chain seq x y z
N MET A 1 -5.42 29.85 -0.07
CA MET A 1 -4.65 28.58 0.03
C MET A 1 -3.38 28.73 -0.82
N LYS A 2 -2.20 28.46 -0.28
CA LYS A 2 -0.92 28.63 -1.01
C LYS A 2 -0.67 27.40 -1.90
N LYS A 3 -0.32 27.61 -3.16
CA LYS A 3 0.03 26.54 -4.12
C LYS A 3 1.55 26.47 -4.28
N TYR A 4 2.06 25.27 -4.52
CA TYR A 4 3.48 25.00 -4.80
C TYR A 4 3.56 24.20 -6.11
N SER A 5 4.48 24.58 -6.98
CA SER A 5 4.80 23.88 -8.23
C SER A 5 6.31 23.68 -8.32
N GLY A 6 6.73 22.52 -8.80
CA GLY A 6 8.14 22.14 -8.85
C GLY A 6 8.34 20.65 -9.09
N TRP A 7 9.56 20.19 -8.86
CA TRP A 7 9.97 18.80 -9.08
C TRP A 7 9.92 18.01 -7.79
N LEU A 8 9.29 16.83 -7.81
CA LEU A 8 9.39 15.86 -6.72
C LEU A 8 10.83 15.34 -6.66
N PHE A 9 11.53 15.69 -5.60
CA PHE A 9 12.95 15.41 -5.44
C PHE A 9 13.19 14.14 -4.62
N ASP A 10 12.41 13.94 -3.56
CA ASP A 10 12.53 12.77 -2.69
C ASP A 10 11.20 12.45 -2.01
N LEU A 11 10.99 11.16 -1.72
CA LEU A 11 9.83 10.62 -1.04
C LEU A 11 10.22 9.43 -0.16
N TYR A 12 9.92 9.51 1.13
CA TYR A 12 10.18 8.44 2.07
C TYR A 12 9.13 8.35 3.18
N GLU A 13 9.09 7.22 3.89
CA GLU A 13 8.16 7.02 5.00
C GLU A 13 8.49 7.92 6.20
N HIS A 14 7.47 8.53 6.78
CA HIS A 14 7.57 9.18 8.08
C HIS A 14 7.14 8.21 9.19
N PRO A 15 7.80 8.19 10.37
CA PRO A 15 7.40 7.32 11.48
C PRO A 15 5.93 7.40 11.91
N THR A 16 5.32 8.58 11.78
CA THR A 16 3.98 8.88 12.32
C THR A 16 3.07 9.70 11.41
N LYS A 17 3.52 10.13 10.23
CA LYS A 17 2.81 11.12 9.38
C LYS A 17 2.65 10.66 7.92
N GLY A 18 2.57 9.35 7.70
CA GLY A 18 2.50 8.75 6.36
C GLY A 18 3.83 8.88 5.61
N VAL A 19 3.90 9.80 4.64
CA VAL A 19 5.08 10.06 3.80
C VAL A 19 5.58 11.49 3.92
N VAL A 20 6.89 11.66 3.74
CA VAL A 20 7.53 12.97 3.57
C VAL A 20 7.82 13.18 2.10
N LEU A 21 7.40 14.34 1.58
CA LEU A 21 7.62 14.76 0.20
C LEU A 21 8.54 15.96 0.17
N TRP A 22 9.59 15.90 -0.64
CA TRP A 22 10.44 17.05 -0.93
C TRP A 22 10.18 17.55 -2.34
N LEU A 23 9.79 18.82 -2.43
CA LEU A 23 9.64 19.54 -3.68
C LEU A 23 10.76 20.56 -3.83
N VAL A 24 11.40 20.59 -4.99
CA VAL A 24 12.22 21.72 -5.44
C VAL A 24 11.33 22.61 -6.29
N GLY A 25 10.95 23.76 -5.74
CA GLY A 25 10.10 24.73 -6.41
C GLY A 25 10.77 25.30 -7.65
N GLU A 26 9.96 25.83 -8.57
CA GLU A 26 10.45 26.60 -9.72
C GLU A 26 11.28 27.83 -9.30
N ASP A 27 11.10 28.32 -8.06
CA ASP A 27 11.91 29.36 -7.45
C ASP A 27 13.26 28.84 -6.88
N GLY A 28 13.59 27.57 -7.10
CA GLY A 28 14.77 26.88 -6.60
C GLY A 28 14.72 26.53 -5.11
N LYS A 29 13.63 26.88 -4.39
CA LYS A 29 13.53 26.61 -2.95
C LYS A 29 13.07 25.18 -2.70
N ARG A 30 13.62 24.58 -1.63
CA ARG A 30 13.22 23.26 -1.16
C ARG A 30 12.09 23.39 -0.14
N SER A 31 11.01 22.65 -0.35
CA SER A 31 9.87 22.59 0.57
C SER A 31 9.59 21.15 0.93
N SER A 32 9.35 20.88 2.21
CA SER A 32 8.98 19.56 2.74
C SER A 32 7.52 19.53 3.15
N PHE A 33 6.82 18.47 2.78
CA PHE A 33 5.41 18.25 3.09
C PHE A 33 5.19 16.87 3.70
N TYR A 34 4.10 16.75 4.46
CA TYR A 34 3.63 15.48 5.00
C TYR A 34 2.29 15.15 4.40
N GLN A 35 2.07 13.87 4.10
CA GLN A 35 0.81 13.38 3.58
C GLN A 35 0.53 11.99 4.13
N ASP A 36 -0.71 11.76 4.56
CA ASP A 36 -1.17 10.41 4.82
C ASP A 36 -1.26 9.65 3.48
N PHE A 37 -0.65 8.48 3.43
CA PHE A 37 -0.60 7.66 2.22
C PHE A 37 -0.87 6.21 2.59
N GLU A 38 -2.00 5.70 2.12
CA GLU A 38 -2.35 4.28 2.26
C GLU A 38 -1.72 3.49 1.12
N THR A 39 -1.13 2.35 1.47
CA THR A 39 -0.64 1.37 0.49
C THR A 39 -1.44 0.09 0.61
N VAL A 40 -1.62 -0.60 -0.52
CA VAL A 40 -2.36 -1.86 -0.60
C VAL A 40 -1.50 -2.93 -1.29
N PHE A 41 -1.56 -4.15 -0.78
CA PHE A 41 -1.13 -5.34 -1.51
C PHE A 41 -2.32 -6.30 -1.63
N TYR A 42 -2.23 -7.28 -2.52
CA TYR A 42 -3.35 -8.17 -2.80
C TYR A 42 -2.98 -9.62 -2.55
N ALA A 43 -3.98 -10.42 -2.17
CA ALA A 43 -3.88 -11.86 -2.07
C ALA A 43 -4.94 -12.52 -2.98
N ARG A 44 -4.54 -13.52 -3.74
CA ARG A 44 -5.39 -14.39 -4.56
C ARG A 44 -5.29 -15.82 -4.09
N GLY A 45 -6.43 -16.51 -4.13
CA GLY A 45 -6.54 -17.94 -3.87
C GLY A 45 -8.01 -18.34 -3.69
N PRO A 46 -8.25 -19.58 -3.22
CA PRO A 46 -9.60 -20.05 -2.92
C PRO A 46 -10.33 -19.12 -1.94
N VAL A 47 -11.63 -18.96 -2.13
CA VAL A 47 -12.46 -18.03 -1.34
C VAL A 47 -12.41 -18.36 0.16
N GLU A 48 -12.34 -19.64 0.51
CA GLU A 48 -12.23 -20.12 1.88
C GLU A 48 -10.92 -19.65 2.52
N LYS A 49 -9.82 -19.72 1.76
CA LYS A 49 -8.50 -19.27 2.22
C LYS A 49 -8.42 -17.75 2.36
N LEU A 50 -9.05 -17.01 1.45
CA LEU A 50 -9.15 -15.55 1.58
C LEU A 50 -10.00 -15.15 2.79
N HIS A 51 -11.07 -15.89 3.08
CA HIS A 51 -11.86 -15.67 4.29
C HIS A 51 -11.05 -15.95 5.57
N ASP A 52 -10.30 -17.05 5.61
CA ASP A 52 -9.43 -17.40 6.73
C ASP A 52 -8.31 -16.37 6.95
N LEU A 53 -7.72 -15.86 5.85
CA LEU A 53 -6.79 -14.74 5.89
C LEU A 53 -7.42 -13.50 6.53
N GLY A 54 -8.66 -13.19 6.15
CA GLY A 54 -9.42 -12.09 6.73
C GLY A 54 -9.61 -12.24 8.24
N ILE A 55 -9.99 -13.44 8.71
CA ILE A 55 -10.12 -13.74 10.14
C ILE A 55 -8.78 -13.58 10.85
N PHE A 56 -7.70 -14.15 10.30
CA PHE A 56 -6.35 -14.07 10.86
C PHE A 56 -5.89 -12.62 11.05
N ILE A 57 -6.07 -11.78 10.03
CA ILE A 57 -5.70 -10.36 10.10
C ILE A 57 -6.56 -9.65 11.16
N ARG A 58 -7.87 -9.91 11.21
CA ARG A 58 -8.78 -9.27 12.19
C ARG A 58 -8.53 -9.69 13.62
N GLY A 59 -7.99 -10.89 13.85
CA GLY A 59 -7.54 -11.33 15.18
C GLY A 59 -6.33 -10.56 15.72
N LYS A 60 -5.57 -9.86 14.85
CA LYS A 60 -4.32 -9.18 15.20
C LYS A 60 -4.35 -7.66 15.02
N TYR A 61 -5.13 -7.18 14.05
CA TYR A 61 -5.15 -5.79 13.62
C TYR A 61 -6.58 -5.26 13.51
N SER A 62 -6.79 -4.07 14.08
CA SER A 62 -8.06 -3.37 13.98
C SER A 62 -8.30 -2.81 12.56
N LYS A 63 -9.55 -2.45 12.26
CA LYS A 63 -9.94 -1.95 10.93
C LYS A 63 -9.31 -0.59 10.61
N GLU A 64 -8.98 0.20 11.62
CA GLU A 64 -8.31 1.50 11.49
C GLU A 64 -6.84 1.36 11.08
N ILE A 65 -6.23 0.20 11.33
CA ILE A 65 -4.82 -0.07 11.02
C ILE A 65 -4.70 -0.81 9.69
N VAL A 66 -5.55 -1.83 9.47
CA VAL A 66 -5.56 -2.65 8.27
C VAL A 66 -6.95 -2.68 7.68
N ARG A 67 -7.12 -2.07 6.51
CA ARG A 67 -8.33 -2.15 5.70
C ARG A 67 -8.30 -3.45 4.90
N LEU A 68 -9.43 -4.15 4.87
CA LEU A 68 -9.61 -5.33 4.03
C LEU A 68 -10.76 -5.05 3.09
N GLU A 69 -10.57 -5.35 1.82
CA GLU A 69 -11.59 -5.19 0.78
C GLU A 69 -11.58 -6.39 -0.16
N ARG A 70 -12.76 -6.77 -0.65
CA ARG A 70 -12.85 -7.67 -1.79
C ARG A 70 -12.78 -6.82 -3.04
N VAL A 71 -11.87 -7.17 -3.95
CA VAL A 71 -11.75 -6.54 -5.27
C VAL A 71 -12.06 -7.60 -6.32
N THR A 72 -13.04 -7.32 -7.17
CA THR A 72 -13.42 -8.19 -8.29
C THR A 72 -12.81 -7.67 -9.58
N ASP A 73 -12.61 -8.56 -10.55
CA ASP A 73 -12.10 -8.22 -11.88
C ASP A 73 -10.76 -7.46 -11.87
N LYS A 74 -9.88 -7.75 -10.91
CA LYS A 74 -8.52 -7.20 -10.91
C LYS A 74 -7.70 -7.94 -11.96
N GLU A 75 -7.18 -7.21 -12.93
CA GLU A 75 -6.40 -7.80 -14.02
C GLU A 75 -5.10 -8.42 -13.52
N ASP A 76 -4.96 -9.73 -13.72
CA ASP A 76 -3.71 -10.47 -13.64
C ASP A 76 -3.05 -10.50 -15.03
N LEU A 77 -1.73 -10.32 -15.08
CA LEU A 77 -0.98 -10.24 -16.33
C LEU A 77 -1.04 -11.52 -17.18
N PHE A 78 -1.29 -12.67 -16.56
CA PHE A 78 -1.28 -13.98 -17.21
C PHE A 78 -2.65 -14.66 -17.20
N ASP A 79 -3.38 -14.52 -16.09
CA ASP A 79 -4.65 -15.24 -15.86
C ASP A 79 -5.89 -14.36 -16.13
N GLY A 80 -5.71 -13.10 -16.54
CA GLY A 80 -6.81 -12.16 -16.80
C GLY A 80 -7.52 -11.70 -15.52
N PRO A 81 -8.81 -11.32 -15.56
CA PRO A 81 -9.53 -10.81 -14.40
C PRO A 81 -9.60 -11.82 -13.24
N GLN A 82 -9.24 -11.38 -12.02
CA GLN A 82 -9.24 -12.19 -10.81
C GLN A 82 -9.97 -11.51 -9.64
N ASP A 83 -10.61 -12.34 -8.81
CA ASP A 83 -11.10 -11.94 -7.49
C ASP A 83 -9.97 -12.02 -6.47
N VAL A 84 -9.72 -10.92 -5.76
CA VAL A 84 -8.63 -10.81 -4.79
C VAL A 84 -9.10 -10.16 -3.48
N MET A 85 -8.34 -10.41 -2.41
CA MET A 85 -8.43 -9.61 -1.19
C MET A 85 -7.39 -8.49 -1.24
N GLY A 86 -7.83 -7.23 -1.19
CA GLY A 86 -6.98 -6.07 -0.95
C GLY A 86 -6.71 -5.89 0.54
N ILE A 87 -5.43 -5.76 0.91
CA ILE A 87 -4.97 -5.50 2.27
C ILE A 87 -4.30 -4.12 2.31
N GLY A 88 -5.08 -3.12 2.70
CA GLY A 88 -4.68 -1.71 2.79
C GLY A 88 -4.16 -1.34 4.18
N PHE A 89 -3.15 -0.49 4.27
CA PHE A 89 -2.58 -0.02 5.54
C PHE A 89 -1.95 1.36 5.38
N SER A 90 -2.20 2.24 6.35
CA SER A 90 -1.68 3.62 6.35
C SER A 90 -0.34 3.74 7.09
N LYS A 91 0.07 2.70 7.83
CA LYS A 91 1.34 2.66 8.55
C LYS A 91 2.32 1.73 7.84
N ILE A 92 3.11 2.29 6.91
CA ILE A 92 4.07 1.54 6.07
C ILE A 92 5.04 0.69 6.92
N ARG A 93 5.40 1.15 8.11
CA ARG A 93 6.25 0.39 9.06
C ARG A 93 5.67 -0.97 9.46
N LEU A 94 4.34 -1.12 9.44
CA LEU A 94 3.70 -2.38 9.76
C LEU A 94 3.75 -3.37 8.59
N PHE A 95 4.01 -2.89 7.36
CA PHE A 95 4.00 -3.71 6.15
C PHE A 95 4.87 -4.95 6.28
N LYS A 96 6.16 -4.77 6.58
CA LYS A 96 7.11 -5.89 6.66
C LYS A 96 6.71 -6.93 7.69
N LYS A 97 6.16 -6.48 8.83
CA LYS A 97 5.69 -7.37 9.90
C LYS A 97 4.43 -8.13 9.46
N LEU A 98 3.42 -7.40 8.98
CA LEU A 98 2.15 -7.96 8.53
C LEU A 98 2.36 -8.96 7.39
N PHE A 99 3.12 -8.56 6.36
CA PHE A 99 3.36 -9.40 5.20
C PHE A 99 4.10 -10.68 5.58
N ARG A 100 5.13 -10.61 6.43
CA ARG A 100 5.82 -11.80 6.93
C ARG A 100 4.85 -12.76 7.64
N GLU A 101 4.05 -12.25 8.57
CA GLU A 101 3.08 -13.08 9.31
C GLU A 101 2.04 -13.74 8.39
N VAL A 102 1.58 -13.01 7.37
CA VAL A 102 0.64 -13.51 6.36
C VAL A 102 1.30 -14.57 5.48
N HIS A 103 2.48 -14.29 4.93
CA HIS A 103 3.20 -15.20 4.04
C HIS A 103 3.60 -16.50 4.75
N GLU A 104 3.96 -16.45 6.03
CA GLU A 104 4.26 -17.64 6.84
C GLU A 104 3.02 -18.51 7.10
N SER A 105 1.83 -17.89 7.24
CA SER A 105 0.58 -18.61 7.60
C SER A 105 -0.25 -19.04 6.38
N PHE A 106 -0.06 -18.38 5.24
CA PHE A 106 -0.85 -18.55 4.01
C PHE A 106 0.06 -18.61 2.78
N SER A 107 1.08 -19.48 2.83
CA SER A 107 2.08 -19.63 1.77
C SER A 107 1.53 -20.21 0.46
N ASP A 108 0.30 -20.73 0.49
CA ASP A 108 -0.44 -21.23 -0.68
C ASP A 108 -1.19 -20.14 -1.45
N LEU A 109 -1.24 -18.90 -0.92
CA LEU A 109 -1.82 -17.76 -1.62
C LEU A 109 -0.80 -17.09 -2.54
N ILE A 110 -1.30 -16.52 -3.64
CA ILE A 110 -0.52 -15.69 -4.55
C ILE A 110 -0.65 -14.25 -4.08
N PHE A 111 0.48 -13.57 -3.89
CA PHE A 111 0.51 -12.18 -3.46
C PHE A 111 0.96 -11.25 -4.58
N TYR A 112 0.25 -10.15 -4.74
CA TYR A 112 0.58 -9.09 -5.70
C TYR A 112 0.96 -7.82 -4.98
N ASP A 113 1.77 -7.01 -5.65
CA ASP A 113 2.18 -5.70 -5.20
C ASP A 113 2.78 -5.74 -3.78
N VAL A 114 3.64 -6.71 -3.46
CA VAL A 114 4.28 -6.80 -2.13
C VAL A 114 5.66 -6.16 -2.08
N ASP A 115 6.29 -6.03 -3.23
CA ASP A 115 7.65 -5.52 -3.41
C ASP A 115 7.69 -4.19 -4.18
N VAL A 116 6.52 -3.65 -4.57
CA VAL A 116 6.43 -2.35 -5.23
C VAL A 116 6.94 -1.24 -4.30
N PRO A 117 8.01 -0.51 -4.68
CA PRO A 117 8.58 0.55 -3.87
C PRO A 117 7.59 1.68 -3.57
N LEU A 118 7.73 2.31 -2.40
CA LEU A 118 6.87 3.42 -1.97
C LEU A 118 6.80 4.56 -2.99
N THR A 119 7.94 4.93 -3.59
CA THR A 119 8.05 5.96 -4.62
C THR A 119 7.20 5.64 -5.84
N VAL A 120 7.22 4.39 -6.30
CA VAL A 120 6.44 3.93 -7.46
C VAL A 120 4.94 3.94 -7.14
N ARG A 121 4.55 3.49 -5.94
CA ARG A 121 3.15 3.54 -5.50
C ARG A 121 2.61 4.95 -5.48
N TYR A 122 3.40 5.87 -4.94
CA TYR A 122 3.02 7.27 -4.84
C TYR A 122 2.87 7.90 -6.22
N ALA A 123 3.86 7.71 -7.09
CA ALA A 123 3.84 8.14 -8.48
C ALA A 123 2.59 7.63 -9.22
N ALA A 124 2.30 6.33 -9.11
CA ALA A 124 1.12 5.72 -9.75
C ALA A 124 -0.21 6.27 -9.20
N ALA A 125 -0.32 6.49 -7.88
CA ALA A 125 -1.54 6.98 -7.25
C ALA A 125 -1.83 8.47 -7.53
N HIS A 126 -0.79 9.27 -7.72
CA HIS A 126 -0.90 10.73 -7.89
C HIS A 126 -0.54 11.23 -9.28
N ASN A 127 -0.11 10.35 -10.19
CA ASN A 127 0.32 10.65 -11.55
C ASN A 127 1.44 11.70 -11.60
N VAL A 128 2.52 11.44 -10.84
CA VAL A 128 3.71 12.30 -10.73
C VAL A 128 4.99 11.57 -11.12
#